data_AF-A0A482XRX5-F1
#
_entry.id   AF-A0A482XRX5-F1
#
_cell.length_a   1.000
_cell.length_b   1.000
_cell.length_c   1.000
_cell.angle_alpha   90.00
_cell.angle_beta   90.00
_cell.angle_gamma   90.00
#
_symmetry.space_group_name_H-M   'P 1'
#
loop_
_entity.id
_entity.type
_entity.pdbx_description
1 polymer ?
#
loop_
_entity_poly.entity_id
_entity_poly.type
_entity_poly.pdbx_seq_one_letter_code
_entity_poly.pdbx_strand_id
1 'polypeptide(L)'
;MAKKSVSCKIGPSILNSDLSCLADESQRLVDSGADYLHLDVMDGHFVPNMTFWTSCSKMFEEQNKRAFFESHMMVSNPEKWIEPMADSSVNQYTFHIEPCEDVPSVCRKVREAGMQVGLAIKPKTPVEAVEQYIDLADLILVMTVEPGFGGQKFMNDMMPKVKWLRKNYPNLNLKSRRRRP
;
A
#
# COMPACT_ATOMS: atom_id res chain seq x y z
N MET A 1 10.84 17.47 18.86
CA MET A 1 10.87 15.98 18.89
C MET A 1 12.16 15.51 18.25
N ALA A 2 12.86 14.54 18.84
CA ALA A 2 14.11 14.01 18.27
C ALA A 2 13.85 13.34 16.91
N LYS A 3 14.76 13.53 15.96
CA LYS A 3 14.68 12.94 14.62
C LYS A 3 14.88 11.43 14.77
N LYS A 4 13.85 10.63 14.52
CA LYS A 4 13.96 9.16 14.58
C LYS A 4 14.88 8.70 13.45
N SER A 5 15.70 7.69 13.68
CA SER A 5 16.46 7.04 12.60
C SER A 5 15.45 6.51 11.57
N VAL A 6 15.61 6.90 10.30
CA VAL A 6 14.75 6.46 9.20
C VAL A 6 15.49 5.35 8.47
N SER A 7 14.91 4.15 8.43
CA SER A 7 15.42 3.03 7.64
C SER A 7 14.71 2.95 6.29
N CYS A 8 15.45 2.60 5.23
CA CYS A 8 14.85 2.23 3.96
C CYS A 8 14.23 0.83 4.08
N LYS A 9 13.01 0.66 3.57
CA LYS A 9 12.33 -0.64 3.47
C LYS A 9 12.00 -0.95 2.01
N ILE A 10 12.10 -2.22 1.63
CA ILE A 10 11.80 -2.72 0.30
C ILE A 10 10.62 -3.69 0.38
N GLY A 11 9.53 -3.33 -0.31
CA GLY A 11 8.35 -4.17 -0.47
C GLY A 11 8.13 -4.59 -1.92
N PRO A 12 8.64 -5.76 -2.35
CA PRO A 12 8.38 -6.27 -3.69
C PRO A 12 6.89 -6.52 -3.92
N SER A 13 6.46 -6.17 -5.14
CA SER A 13 5.08 -6.34 -5.61
C SER A 13 4.90 -7.78 -6.08
N ILE A 14 4.09 -8.57 -5.38
CA ILE A 14 3.90 -9.98 -5.77
C ILE A 14 3.05 -10.14 -7.04
N LEU A 15 2.31 -9.08 -7.43
CA LEU A 15 1.56 -9.04 -8.70
C LEU A 15 2.42 -9.34 -9.94
N ASN A 16 3.73 -9.08 -9.87
CA ASN A 16 4.64 -9.30 -10.99
C ASN A 16 5.36 -10.66 -10.93
N SER A 17 5.08 -11.49 -9.94
CA SER A 17 5.63 -12.84 -9.82
C SER A 17 4.82 -13.84 -10.66
N ASP A 18 5.36 -15.05 -10.82
CA ASP A 18 4.59 -16.17 -11.35
C ASP A 18 3.46 -16.53 -10.38
N LEU A 19 2.23 -16.14 -10.74
CA LEU A 19 1.06 -16.33 -9.90
C LEU A 19 0.71 -17.82 -9.71
N SER A 20 1.20 -18.72 -10.57
CA SER A 20 1.00 -20.16 -10.43
C SER A 20 1.82 -20.76 -9.27
N CYS A 21 2.90 -20.10 -8.88
CA CYS A 21 3.83 -20.51 -7.82
C CYS A 21 3.93 -19.45 -6.72
N LEU A 22 2.84 -18.74 -6.46
CA LEU A 22 2.88 -17.51 -5.67
C LEU A 22 3.38 -17.68 -4.22
N ALA A 23 3.13 -18.86 -3.64
CA ALA A 23 3.58 -19.18 -2.29
C ALA A 23 5.12 -19.30 -2.23
N ASP A 24 5.71 -20.02 -3.19
CA ASP A 24 7.17 -20.15 -3.35
C ASP A 24 7.82 -18.80 -3.72
N GLU A 25 7.18 -18.04 -4.60
CA GLU A 25 7.63 -16.69 -4.98
C GLU A 25 7.65 -15.75 -3.77
N SER A 26 6.62 -15.81 -2.93
CA SER A 26 6.53 -15.03 -1.69
C SER A 26 7.64 -15.40 -0.72
N GLN A 27 7.87 -16.69 -0.49
CA GLN A 27 8.95 -17.18 0.37
C GLN A 27 10.33 -16.75 -0.18
N ARG A 28 10.56 -16.90 -1.49
CA ARG A 28 11.82 -16.49 -2.13
C ARG A 28 12.12 -15.01 -1.93
N LEU A 29 11.09 -14.16 -2.02
CA LEU A 29 11.24 -12.72 -1.81
C LEU A 29 11.60 -12.40 -0.34
N VAL A 30 10.95 -13.07 0.61
CA VAL A 30 11.26 -12.94 2.05
C VAL A 30 12.70 -13.40 2.34
N ASP A 31 13.11 -14.55 1.82
CA ASP A 31 14.46 -15.10 1.98
C ASP A 31 15.53 -14.22 1.33
N SER A 32 15.15 -13.47 0.28
CA SER A 32 16.00 -12.47 -0.38
C SER A 32 16.09 -11.13 0.38
N GLY A 33 15.46 -11.02 1.55
CA GLY A 33 15.52 -9.85 2.42
C GLY A 33 14.43 -8.81 2.18
N ALA A 34 13.27 -9.19 1.65
CA ALA A 34 12.11 -8.30 1.61
C ALA A 34 11.64 -7.92 3.02
N ASP A 35 11.44 -6.62 3.28
CA ASP A 35 10.92 -6.13 4.55
C ASP A 35 9.41 -6.39 4.71
N TYR A 36 8.68 -6.44 3.60
CA TYR A 36 7.26 -6.74 3.52
C TYR A 36 6.88 -7.20 2.12
N LEU A 37 5.74 -7.88 1.97
CA LEU A 37 5.19 -8.28 0.68
C LEU A 37 4.05 -7.33 0.30
N HIS A 38 4.10 -6.84 -0.94
CA HIS A 38 3.16 -5.84 -1.42
C HIS A 38 2.11 -6.43 -2.36
N LEU A 39 0.84 -6.25 -1.99
CA LEU A 39 -0.34 -6.73 -2.72
C LEU A 39 -1.04 -5.54 -3.40
N ASP A 40 -1.25 -5.60 -4.72
CA ASP A 40 -2.04 -4.59 -5.44
C ASP A 40 -3.47 -5.06 -5.68
N VAL A 41 -4.43 -4.53 -4.95
CA VAL A 41 -5.84 -4.91 -5.07
C VAL A 41 -6.57 -3.93 -5.97
N MET A 42 -7.22 -4.43 -7.01
CA MET A 42 -7.89 -3.64 -8.04
C MET A 42 -9.27 -4.22 -8.33
N ASP A 43 -10.29 -3.37 -8.45
CA ASP A 43 -11.69 -3.78 -8.61
C ASP A 43 -12.26 -3.57 -10.03
N GLY A 44 -11.42 -3.16 -10.99
CA GLY A 44 -11.84 -2.83 -12.35
C GLY A 44 -12.63 -1.53 -12.50
N HIS A 45 -12.97 -0.84 -11.39
CA HIS A 45 -13.77 0.38 -11.40
C HIS A 45 -12.92 1.61 -11.11
N PHE A 46 -12.11 1.57 -10.04
CA PHE A 46 -11.24 2.70 -9.70
C PHE A 46 -10.04 2.83 -10.64
N VAL A 47 -9.60 1.69 -11.15
CA VAL A 47 -8.58 1.53 -12.20
C VAL A 47 -9.09 0.51 -13.22
N PRO A 48 -8.72 0.62 -14.51
CA PRO A 48 -9.20 -0.29 -15.56
C PRO A 48 -8.41 -1.62 -15.57
N ASN A 49 -8.22 -2.21 -14.38
CA ASN A 49 -7.57 -3.50 -14.20
C ASN A 49 -8.16 -4.18 -12.95
N MET A 50 -8.04 -5.51 -12.87
CA MET A 50 -8.64 -6.30 -11.79
C MET A 50 -7.65 -7.32 -11.27
N THR A 51 -7.59 -7.45 -9.95
CA THR A 51 -6.75 -8.43 -9.27
C THR A 51 -7.56 -9.13 -8.18
N PHE A 52 -7.14 -10.34 -7.80
CA PHE A 52 -7.90 -11.18 -6.88
C PHE A 52 -6.98 -11.66 -5.77
N TRP A 53 -7.05 -11.01 -4.59
CA TRP A 53 -6.14 -11.31 -3.47
C TRP A 53 -6.84 -11.76 -2.19
N THR A 54 -8.13 -11.48 -2.02
CA THR A 54 -8.88 -11.79 -0.79
C THR A 54 -8.92 -13.28 -0.44
N SER A 55 -8.73 -14.15 -1.42
CA SER A 55 -8.73 -15.61 -1.22
C SER A 55 -7.32 -16.20 -1.07
N CYS A 56 -6.27 -15.50 -1.52
CA CYS A 56 -4.91 -16.05 -1.65
C CYS A 56 -4.00 -15.69 -0.48
N SER A 57 -4.33 -14.62 0.22
CA SER A 57 -3.64 -14.09 1.40
C SER A 57 -3.47 -15.09 2.55
N LYS A 58 -4.52 -15.85 2.91
CA LYS A 58 -4.45 -16.93 3.90
C LYS A 58 -3.46 -18.02 3.48
N MET A 59 -3.31 -18.27 2.18
CA MET A 59 -2.33 -19.23 1.66
C MET A 59 -0.89 -18.76 1.94
N PHE A 60 -0.65 -17.45 1.99
CA PHE A 60 0.67 -16.92 2.32
C PHE A 60 0.96 -16.96 3.81
N GLU A 61 -0.02 -16.73 4.68
CA GLU A 61 0.18 -16.75 6.13
C GLU A 61 0.65 -18.13 6.62
N GLU A 62 0.03 -19.21 6.14
CA GLU A 62 0.40 -20.57 6.54
C GLU A 62 1.86 -20.89 6.25
N GLN A 63 2.39 -20.37 5.14
CA GLN A 63 3.78 -20.57 4.73
C GLN A 63 4.74 -19.50 5.29
N ASN A 64 4.26 -18.27 5.49
CA ASN A 64 5.07 -17.10 5.83
C ASN A 64 4.58 -16.40 7.10
N LYS A 65 4.47 -17.13 8.22
CA LYS A 65 4.00 -16.64 9.53
C LYS A 65 4.74 -15.41 10.10
N ARG A 66 5.83 -14.97 9.45
CA ARG A 66 6.65 -13.82 9.85
C ARG A 66 6.62 -12.67 8.84
N ALA A 67 6.06 -12.87 7.64
CA ALA A 67 6.06 -11.83 6.62
C ALA A 67 5.02 -10.76 6.94
N PHE A 68 5.41 -9.50 6.77
CA PHE A 68 4.47 -8.39 6.85
C PHE A 68 3.81 -8.20 5.49
N PHE A 69 2.48 -8.23 5.44
CA PHE A 69 1.70 -8.01 4.23
C PHE A 69 1.09 -6.61 4.22
N GLU A 70 1.27 -5.92 3.11
CA GLU A 70 0.60 -4.64 2.87
C GLU A 70 -0.23 -4.72 1.60
N SER A 71 -1.53 -4.44 1.74
CA SER A 71 -2.43 -4.28 0.61
C SER A 71 -2.51 -2.82 0.20
N HIS A 72 -2.39 -2.57 -1.10
CA HIS A 72 -2.65 -1.29 -1.72
C HIS A 72 -3.91 -1.38 -2.57
N MET A 73 -4.92 -0.66 -2.10
CA MET A 73 -6.31 -0.77 -2.50
C MET A 73 -6.61 0.30 -3.53
N MET A 74 -6.56 -0.10 -4.80
CA MET A 74 -7.00 0.66 -5.96
C MET A 74 -8.45 0.27 -6.28
N VAL A 75 -9.36 0.60 -5.36
CA VAL A 75 -10.78 0.21 -5.40
C VAL A 75 -11.68 1.40 -5.12
N SER A 76 -12.92 1.37 -5.62
CA SER A 76 -13.87 2.48 -5.52
C SER A 76 -14.59 2.55 -4.17
N ASN A 77 -14.61 1.46 -3.40
CA ASN A 77 -15.29 1.38 -2.10
C ASN A 77 -14.38 0.68 -1.09
N PRO A 78 -13.29 1.32 -0.62
CA PRO A 78 -12.28 0.65 0.20
C PRO A 78 -12.84 0.09 1.50
N GLU A 79 -13.88 0.66 2.08
CA GLU A 79 -14.52 0.16 3.30
C GLU A 79 -15.07 -1.27 3.17
N LYS A 80 -15.49 -1.68 1.96
CA LYS A 80 -16.05 -3.03 1.71
C LYS A 80 -15.01 -4.14 1.77
N TRP A 81 -13.73 -3.79 1.65
CA TRP A 81 -12.64 -4.76 1.56
C TRP A 81 -11.86 -4.88 2.88
N ILE A 82 -12.18 -4.08 3.90
CA ILE A 82 -11.46 -4.07 5.18
C ILE A 82 -11.54 -5.44 5.86
N GLU A 83 -12.76 -5.93 6.12
CA GLU A 83 -12.97 -7.23 6.77
C GLU A 83 -12.35 -8.39 5.96
N PRO A 84 -12.59 -8.52 4.64
CA PRO A 84 -11.92 -9.53 3.83
C PRO A 84 -10.39 -9.47 3.90
N MET A 85 -9.78 -8.27 3.98
CA MET A 85 -8.33 -8.11 4.09
C MET A 85 -7.80 -8.41 5.49
N ALA A 86 -8.57 -8.11 6.54
CA ALA A 86 -8.22 -8.47 7.91
C ALA A 86 -8.28 -10.00 8.11
N ASP A 87 -9.34 -10.64 7.61
CA ASP A 87 -9.47 -12.11 7.61
C ASP A 87 -8.36 -12.79 6.82
N SER A 88 -7.81 -12.06 5.86
CA SER A 88 -6.68 -12.43 5.01
C SER A 88 -5.31 -12.24 5.66
N SER A 89 -5.26 -11.81 6.93
CA SER A 89 -4.02 -11.59 7.68
C SER A 89 -3.11 -10.50 7.06
N VAL A 90 -3.72 -9.54 6.35
CA VAL A 90 -3.03 -8.33 5.92
C VAL A 90 -2.67 -7.49 7.15
N ASN A 91 -1.46 -6.95 7.22
CA ASN A 91 -1.01 -6.16 8.37
C ASN A 91 -1.19 -4.66 8.17
N GLN A 92 -1.11 -4.19 6.92
CA GLN A 92 -1.33 -2.79 6.56
C GLN A 92 -2.29 -2.67 5.38
N TYR A 93 -3.30 -1.83 5.55
CA TYR A 93 -4.31 -1.52 4.55
C TYR A 93 -4.09 -0.10 4.04
N THR A 94 -3.48 0.00 2.85
CA THR A 94 -3.21 1.28 2.18
C THR A 94 -4.29 1.57 1.15
N PHE A 95 -5.12 2.59 1.34
CA PHE A 95 -6.19 2.92 0.40
C PHE A 95 -6.06 4.32 -0.19
N HIS A 96 -6.56 4.47 -1.39
CA HIS A 96 -6.68 5.76 -2.05
C HIS A 96 -7.72 6.64 -1.35
N ILE A 97 -7.40 7.92 -1.11
CA ILE A 97 -8.36 8.86 -0.52
C ILE A 97 -9.40 9.35 -1.52
N GLU A 98 -9.09 9.33 -2.82
CA GLU A 98 -9.92 9.90 -3.88
C GLU A 98 -11.33 9.31 -4.02
N PRO A 99 -11.56 7.99 -3.83
CA PRO A 99 -12.90 7.42 -3.89
C PRO A 99 -13.65 7.45 -2.55
N CYS A 100 -13.02 7.96 -1.47
CA CYS A 100 -13.62 7.93 -0.14
C CYS A 100 -14.48 9.16 0.13
N GLU A 101 -15.73 8.96 0.56
CA GLU A 101 -16.57 10.05 1.07
C GLU A 101 -16.14 10.52 2.47
N ASP A 102 -15.72 9.58 3.34
CA ASP A 102 -15.28 9.84 4.72
C ASP A 102 -14.01 9.05 5.03
N VAL A 103 -12.85 9.66 4.75
CA VAL A 103 -11.53 9.07 5.01
C VAL A 103 -11.34 8.73 6.51
N PRO A 104 -11.66 9.60 7.49
CA PRO A 104 -11.57 9.26 8.90
C PRO A 104 -12.35 8.02 9.32
N SER A 105 -13.56 7.82 8.78
CA SER A 105 -14.37 6.63 9.04
C SER A 105 -13.71 5.36 8.50
N VAL A 106 -13.15 5.39 7.29
CA VAL A 106 -12.38 4.26 6.72
C VAL A 106 -11.15 3.96 7.57
N CYS A 107 -10.37 4.97 7.96
CA CYS A 107 -9.20 4.82 8.84
C CYS A 107 -9.58 4.12 10.17
N ARG A 108 -10.70 4.54 10.78
CA ARG A 108 -11.18 3.94 12.03
C ARG A 108 -11.50 2.45 11.87
N LYS A 109 -12.25 2.09 10.83
CA LYS A 109 -12.61 0.69 10.53
C LYS A 109 -11.38 -0.16 10.28
N VAL A 110 -10.38 0.36 9.57
CA VAL A 110 -9.09 -0.34 9.35
C VAL A 110 -8.40 -0.65 10.67
N ARG A 111 -8.37 0.32 11.61
CA ARG A 111 -7.78 0.13 12.94
C ARG A 111 -8.57 -0.86 13.79
N GLU A 112 -9.90 -0.76 13.79
CA GLU A 112 -10.79 -1.68 14.51
C GLU A 112 -10.63 -3.13 14.00
N ALA A 113 -10.34 -3.29 12.71
CA ALA A 113 -10.00 -4.58 12.10
C ALA A 113 -8.55 -5.05 12.38
N GLY A 114 -7.78 -4.32 13.20
CA GLY A 114 -6.44 -4.73 13.63
C GLY A 114 -5.30 -4.42 12.66
N MET A 115 -5.55 -3.63 11.60
CA MET A 115 -4.56 -3.30 10.58
C MET A 115 -3.96 -1.89 10.75
N GLN A 116 -2.76 -1.70 10.22
CA GLN A 116 -2.15 -0.38 10.04
C GLN A 116 -2.82 0.39 8.90
N VAL A 117 -2.91 1.71 9.04
CA VAL A 117 -3.56 2.61 8.07
C VAL A 117 -2.52 3.20 7.13
N GLY A 118 -2.65 2.91 5.83
CA GLY A 118 -1.95 3.63 4.78
C GLY A 118 -2.89 4.53 3.98
N LEU A 119 -2.46 5.74 3.64
CA LEU A 119 -3.20 6.62 2.72
C LEU A 119 -2.41 6.82 1.43
N ALA A 120 -3.06 6.62 0.30
CA ALA A 120 -2.49 6.80 -1.02
C ALA A 120 -3.08 7.99 -1.76
N ILE A 121 -2.24 8.66 -2.54
CA ILE A 121 -2.65 9.72 -3.47
C ILE A 121 -2.12 9.46 -4.88
N LYS A 122 -2.97 9.68 -5.88
CA LYS A 122 -2.65 9.64 -7.31
C LYS A 122 -1.67 10.76 -7.70
N PRO A 123 -1.01 10.65 -8.87
CA PRO A 123 -0.10 11.68 -9.34
C PRO A 123 -0.75 13.07 -9.48
N LYS A 124 -2.03 13.15 -9.83
CA LYS A 124 -2.75 14.43 -9.98
C LYS A 124 -3.34 14.98 -8.67
N THR A 125 -3.40 14.18 -7.62
CA THR A 125 -3.95 14.59 -6.32
C THR A 125 -2.91 15.42 -5.56
N PRO A 126 -3.22 16.66 -5.13
CA PRO A 126 -2.28 17.49 -4.39
C PRO A 126 -1.91 16.88 -3.04
N VAL A 127 -0.74 17.23 -2.50
CA VAL A 127 -0.25 16.64 -1.23
C VAL A 127 -1.05 17.14 -0.03
N GLU A 128 -1.58 18.35 -0.14
CA GLU A 128 -2.45 19.01 0.82
C GLU A 128 -3.76 18.21 1.04
N ALA A 129 -4.21 17.45 0.05
CA ALA A 129 -5.42 16.62 0.18
C ALA A 129 -5.27 15.53 1.26
N VAL A 130 -4.04 15.01 1.47
CA VAL A 130 -3.76 14.00 2.49
C VAL A 130 -3.26 14.61 3.80
N GLU A 131 -2.83 15.88 3.78
CA GLU A 131 -2.28 16.57 4.96
C GLU A 131 -3.24 16.56 6.16
N GLN A 132 -4.51 16.85 5.91
CA GLN A 132 -5.56 16.87 6.94
C GLN A 132 -5.81 15.51 7.62
N TYR A 133 -5.27 14.42 7.08
CA TYR A 133 -5.44 13.06 7.59
C TYR A 133 -4.13 12.44 8.11
N ILE A 134 -3.04 13.21 8.16
CA ILE A 134 -1.70 12.69 8.52
C ILE A 134 -1.70 12.00 9.88
N ASP A 135 -2.40 12.55 10.86
CA ASP A 135 -2.46 12.00 12.23
C ASP A 135 -3.20 10.66 12.31
N LEU A 136 -3.95 10.28 11.27
CA LEU A 136 -4.65 8.99 11.18
C LEU A 136 -3.80 7.90 10.53
N ALA A 137 -2.77 8.28 9.76
CA ALA A 137 -2.01 7.40 8.89
C ALA A 137 -0.69 6.91 9.53
N ASP A 138 -0.41 5.61 9.42
CA ASP A 138 0.92 5.06 9.71
C ASP A 138 1.89 5.27 8.54
N LEU A 139 1.35 5.36 7.31
CA LEU A 139 2.10 5.45 6.07
C LEU A 139 1.37 6.31 5.02
N ILE A 140 2.12 7.14 4.31
CA ILE A 140 1.64 7.85 3.12
C ILE A 140 2.31 7.30 1.87
N LEU A 141 1.49 6.85 0.93
CA LEU A 141 1.90 6.41 -0.40
C LEU A 141 1.66 7.51 -1.43
N VAL A 142 2.76 8.04 -1.98
CA VAL A 142 2.69 8.91 -3.17
C VAL A 142 2.87 8.03 -4.40
N MET A 143 1.84 7.95 -5.23
CA MET A 143 1.94 7.25 -6.51
C MET A 143 2.88 8.02 -7.45
N THR A 144 3.89 7.32 -7.95
CA THR A 144 4.90 7.84 -8.89
C THR A 144 4.75 7.20 -10.27
N VAL A 145 3.57 6.64 -10.55
CA VAL A 145 3.03 6.12 -11.80
C VAL A 145 1.50 6.23 -11.71
N GLU A 146 0.79 6.16 -12.82
CA GLU A 146 -0.67 6.03 -12.75
C GLU A 146 -1.05 4.65 -12.17
N PRO A 147 -1.97 4.56 -11.20
CA PRO A 147 -2.37 3.28 -10.63
C PRO A 147 -3.07 2.41 -11.68
N GLY A 148 -2.94 1.09 -11.53
CA GLY A 148 -3.62 0.09 -12.37
C GLY A 148 -2.69 -0.86 -13.12
N PHE A 149 -1.49 -0.45 -13.54
CA PHE A 149 -0.60 -1.31 -14.33
C PHE A 149 0.86 -1.32 -13.87
N GLY A 150 1.50 -2.47 -14.07
CA GLY A 150 2.95 -2.66 -13.89
C GLY A 150 3.80 -2.08 -15.03
N GLY A 151 5.13 -2.05 -14.84
CA GLY A 151 6.10 -1.72 -15.90
C GLY A 151 6.17 -0.24 -16.33
N GLN A 152 5.36 0.63 -15.74
CA GLN A 152 5.33 2.06 -16.10
C GLN A 152 6.60 2.80 -15.66
N LYS A 153 6.96 3.84 -16.43
CA LYS A 153 8.10 4.71 -16.14
C LYS A 153 7.83 5.56 -14.90
N PHE A 154 8.84 5.68 -14.06
CA PHE A 154 8.79 6.49 -12.84
C PHE A 154 8.64 7.99 -13.14
N MET A 155 7.64 8.62 -12.52
CA MET A 155 7.32 10.05 -12.62
C MET A 155 8.13 10.85 -11.60
N ASN A 156 9.31 11.33 -12.01
CA ASN A 156 10.22 12.09 -11.14
C ASN A 156 9.60 13.39 -10.59
N ASP A 157 8.66 13.97 -11.33
CA ASP A 157 7.89 15.16 -10.98
C ASP A 157 6.93 14.94 -9.80
N MET A 158 6.76 13.70 -9.31
CA MET A 158 6.03 13.39 -8.08
C MET A 158 6.90 13.47 -6.81
N MET A 159 8.23 13.44 -6.95
CA MET A 159 9.15 13.52 -5.81
C MET A 159 9.07 14.81 -4.98
N PRO A 160 8.70 15.99 -5.53
CA PRO A 160 8.42 17.17 -4.73
C PRO A 160 7.40 16.92 -3.60
N LYS A 161 6.35 16.11 -3.83
CA LYS A 161 5.37 15.75 -2.80
C LYS A 161 6.01 14.93 -1.67
N VAL A 162 6.83 13.94 -2.03
CA VAL A 162 7.57 13.11 -1.06
C VAL A 162 8.55 13.95 -0.24
N LYS A 163 9.28 14.87 -0.89
CA LYS A 163 10.21 15.79 -0.21
C LYS A 163 9.47 16.71 0.75
N TRP A 164 8.34 17.25 0.33
CA TRP A 164 7.50 18.10 1.16
C TRP A 164 6.99 17.33 2.40
N LEU A 165 6.46 16.12 2.22
CA LEU A 165 6.01 15.26 3.32
C LEU A 165 7.15 14.94 4.29
N ARG A 166 8.34 14.58 3.79
CA ARG A 166 9.50 14.28 4.65
C ARG A 166 9.97 15.52 5.44
N LYS A 167 9.87 16.71 4.84
CA LYS A 167 10.28 17.96 5.49
C LYS A 167 9.32 18.32 6.64
N ASN A 168 8.02 18.24 6.40
CA ASN A 168 7.01 18.65 7.39
C ASN A 168 6.68 17.55 8.41
N TYR A 169 6.83 16.28 8.02
CA TYR A 169 6.54 15.10 8.84
C TYR A 169 7.74 14.14 8.90
N PRO A 170 8.83 14.51 9.62
CA PRO A 170 10.12 13.80 9.56
C PRO A 170 10.08 12.34 10.01
N ASN A 171 9.13 11.97 10.86
CA ASN A 171 9.01 10.63 11.44
C ASN A 171 7.94 9.76 10.76
N LEU A 172 7.20 10.31 9.79
CA LEU A 172 6.15 9.59 9.07
C LEU A 172 6.78 8.58 8.09
N ASN A 173 6.17 7.40 7.98
CA ASN A 173 6.58 6.44 6.96
C ASN A 173 6.06 6.94 5.60
N LEU A 174 6.97 7.03 4.64
CA LEU A 174 6.65 7.49 3.29
C LEU A 174 7.00 6.38 2.32
N LYS A 175 6.13 6.20 1.34
CA LYS A 175 6.29 5.21 0.29
C LYS A 175 6.16 5.88 -1.07
N SER A 176 6.99 5.46 -1.99
CA SER A 176 6.93 5.82 -3.41
C SER A 176 7.00 4.55 -4.25
N ARG A 177 6.27 4.50 -5.36
CA ARG A 177 6.15 3.31 -6.20
C ARG A 177 7.15 3.31 -7.36
N ARG A 178 8.30 2.67 -7.16
CA ARG A 178 9.22 2.38 -8.26
C ARG A 178 8.96 0.97 -8.79
N ARG A 179 8.52 0.85 -10.04
CA ARG A 179 8.58 -0.42 -10.78
C ARG A 179 9.75 -0.32 -11.75
N ARG A 180 10.71 -1.26 -11.67
CA ARG A 180 11.72 -1.37 -12.72
C ARG A 180 11.00 -1.92 -13.98
N PRO A 181 11.29 -1.37 -15.18
CA PRO A 181 10.81 -1.95 -16.42
C PRO A 181 11.36 -3.37 -16.59
#